data_AF-A0A1W1CFT9-F1
#
_entry.id   AF-A0A1W1CFT9-F1
#
_cell.length_a   1.000
_cell.length_b   1.000
_cell.length_c   1.000
_cell.angle_alpha   90.00
_cell.angle_beta   90.00
_cell.angle_gamma   90.00
#
_symmetry.space_group_name_H-M   'P 1'
#
loop_
_entity.id
_entity.type
_entity.pdbx_description
1 polymer ?
#
loop_
_entity_poly.entity_id
_entity_poly.type
_entity_poly.pdbx_seq_one_letter_code
_entity_poly.pdbx_strand_id
1 'polypeptide(L)'
;MPQRRRRVFIFATKKESSFYKVLQSNSPSEVLQNQGIFAKTFPIKKISNEQILSHRLSDDLVDITENFNTATPRKNAFLDTGYMINGIYYTSKIEVDYDGELAKLGDFLVDEKSVPKEFYINDEELKKWQYQKGSKSIQRVNKTTGHAYTYSEGSMGFPDSLQKPSRTIITGEGGASASRFKHVVCVDGKHRRLTPVELERLNMFPDNHTQGVIDTKRAFLMGNALVVGIVERLSLKILENL
;
A
#
# COMPACT_ATOMS: atom_id res chain seq x y z
N MET A 1 5.39 5.14 8.00
CA MET A 1 5.25 3.85 7.28
C MET A 1 6.24 3.80 6.12
N PRO A 2 6.90 2.66 5.85
CA PRO A 2 8.00 2.52 4.89
C PRO A 2 7.62 2.60 3.41
N GLN A 3 6.36 2.38 3.05
CA GLN A 3 5.91 2.30 1.65
C GLN A 3 4.92 3.42 1.27
N ARG A 4 5.00 3.89 0.03
CA ARG A 4 4.15 4.97 -0.52
C ARG A 4 2.75 4.54 -0.93
N ARG A 5 2.49 3.23 -1.07
CA ARG A 5 1.21 2.73 -1.56
C ARG A 5 0.10 3.03 -0.56
N ARG A 6 -0.91 3.78 -1.01
CA ARG A 6 -2.17 3.93 -0.27
C ARG A 6 -2.99 2.66 -0.40
N ARG A 7 -3.44 2.11 0.73
CA ARG A 7 -4.30 0.93 0.80
C ARG A 7 -5.58 1.29 1.55
N VAL A 8 -6.69 0.66 1.16
CA VAL A 8 -7.96 0.77 1.88
C VAL A 8 -8.01 -0.36 2.91
N PHE A 9 -8.34 -0.02 4.15
CA PHE A 9 -8.55 -0.97 5.23
C PHE A 9 -10.03 -0.95 5.60
N ILE A 10 -10.61 -2.12 5.79
CA ILE A 10 -12.00 -2.29 6.22
C ILE A 10 -11.97 -3.02 7.56
N PHE A 11 -12.60 -2.42 8.57
CA PHE A 11 -12.84 -3.04 9.86
C PHE A 11 -14.33 -3.30 10.02
N ALA A 12 -14.71 -4.56 10.17
CA ALA A 12 -16.09 -4.96 10.41
C ALA A 12 -16.23 -5.44 11.85
N THR A 13 -17.32 -5.04 12.50
CA THR A 13 -17.63 -5.43 13.87
C THR A 13 -19.05 -5.99 13.96
N LYS A 14 -19.28 -6.87 14.94
CA LYS A 14 -20.61 -7.43 15.21
C LYS A 14 -21.52 -6.35 15.80
N LYS A 15 -22.82 -6.42 15.49
CA LYS A 15 -23.87 -5.66 16.21
C LYS A 15 -23.73 -5.91 17.72
N GLU A 16 -24.09 -4.91 18.52
CA GLU A 16 -23.98 -4.89 19.99
C GLU A 16 -22.57 -4.88 20.60
N SER A 17 -21.52 -4.97 19.78
CA SER A 17 -20.14 -4.78 20.27
C SER A 17 -19.91 -3.35 20.79
N SER A 18 -18.86 -3.16 21.61
CA SER A 18 -18.42 -1.84 22.05
C SER A 18 -18.19 -0.90 20.86
N PHE A 19 -17.52 -1.39 19.80
CA PHE A 19 -17.31 -0.62 18.56
C PHE A 19 -18.61 -0.24 17.86
N TYR A 20 -19.60 -1.14 17.79
CA TYR A 20 -20.91 -0.83 17.19
C TYR A 20 -21.61 0.29 17.97
N LYS A 21 -21.60 0.22 19.31
CA LYS A 21 -22.19 1.23 20.18
C LYS A 21 -21.51 2.59 19.99
N VAL A 22 -20.19 2.63 19.80
CA VAL A 22 -19.47 3.87 19.45
C VAL A 22 -20.02 4.50 18.17
N LEU A 23 -20.25 3.69 17.12
CA LEU A 23 -20.82 4.21 15.87
C LEU A 23 -22.27 4.71 16.01
N GLN A 24 -23.03 4.16 16.96
CA GLN A 24 -24.43 4.50 17.20
C GLN A 24 -24.60 5.74 18.09
N SER A 25 -23.77 5.87 19.12
CA SER A 25 -23.92 6.88 20.18
C SER A 25 -23.22 8.21 19.89
N ASN A 26 -22.42 8.30 18.83
CA ASN A 26 -21.66 9.50 18.48
C ASN A 26 -22.11 10.07 17.14
N SER A 27 -21.92 11.38 16.96
CA SER A 27 -22.18 12.02 15.67
C SER A 27 -21.19 11.53 14.60
N PRO A 28 -21.55 11.60 13.29
CA PRO A 28 -20.64 11.16 12.22
C PRO A 28 -19.28 11.86 12.25
N SER A 29 -19.23 13.15 12.58
CA SER A 29 -17.99 13.90 12.70
C SER A 29 -17.13 13.42 13.87
N GLU A 30 -17.72 13.13 15.03
CA GLU A 30 -16.99 12.56 16.18
C GLU A 30 -16.47 11.16 15.90
N VAL A 31 -17.26 10.31 15.22
CA VAL A 31 -16.82 8.97 14.81
C VAL A 31 -15.61 9.06 13.89
N LEU A 32 -15.66 9.91 12.86
CA LEU A 32 -14.59 10.03 11.87
C LEU A 32 -13.33 10.71 12.42
N GLN A 33 -13.45 11.58 13.42
CA GLN A 33 -12.32 12.38 13.93
C GLN A 33 -11.70 11.85 15.22
N ASN A 34 -12.49 11.26 16.13
CA ASN A 34 -12.00 10.98 17.49
C ASN A 34 -12.38 9.59 18.02
N GLN A 35 -13.58 9.11 17.69
CA GLN A 35 -14.16 7.96 18.40
C GLN A 35 -13.98 6.63 17.67
N GLY A 36 -14.03 6.65 16.33
CA GLY A 36 -13.86 5.46 15.51
C GLY A 36 -12.46 4.86 15.63
N ILE A 37 -12.35 3.56 15.39
CA ILE A 37 -11.08 2.83 15.54
C ILE A 37 -9.95 3.43 14.69
N PHE A 38 -10.25 3.80 13.44
CA PHE A 38 -9.27 4.43 12.56
C PHE A 38 -8.89 5.82 13.05
N ALA A 39 -9.86 6.61 13.53
CA ALA A 39 -9.64 7.95 14.05
C ALA A 39 -8.72 7.95 15.28
N LYS A 40 -8.93 7.01 16.20
CA LYS A 40 -8.06 6.77 17.37
C LYS A 40 -6.65 6.30 17.01
N THR A 41 -6.46 5.76 15.81
CA THR A 41 -5.19 5.15 15.36
C THR A 41 -4.39 6.07 14.44
N PHE A 42 -5.08 6.80 13.57
CA PHE A 42 -4.49 7.62 12.51
C PHE A 42 -5.13 9.02 12.59
N PRO A 43 -4.46 9.98 13.27
CA PRO A 43 -4.99 11.32 13.43
C PRO A 43 -5.14 12.04 12.09
N ILE A 44 -6.22 12.82 12.00
CA ILE A 44 -6.58 13.63 10.84
C ILE A 44 -6.91 15.04 11.32
N LYS A 45 -6.81 16.02 10.41
CA LYS A 45 -7.27 17.36 10.71
C LYS A 45 -8.79 17.39 10.86
N LYS A 46 -9.27 18.44 11.52
CA LYS A 46 -10.69 18.64 11.81
C LYS A 46 -11.54 18.60 10.53
N ILE A 47 -12.63 17.85 10.57
CA ILE A 47 -13.64 17.76 9.51
C ILE A 47 -14.89 18.52 9.95
N SER A 48 -15.46 19.34 9.08
CA SER A 48 -16.75 19.99 9.31
C SER A 48 -17.92 19.08 8.86
N ASN A 49 -19.11 19.25 9.44
CA ASN A 49 -20.26 18.39 9.12
C ASN A 49 -20.67 18.49 7.64
N GLU A 50 -20.44 19.64 7.00
CA GLU A 50 -20.76 19.89 5.59
C GLU A 50 -19.85 19.09 4.64
N GLN A 51 -18.69 18.64 5.12
CA GLN A 51 -17.76 17.80 4.36
C GLN A 51 -18.12 16.31 4.44
N ILE A 52 -19.10 15.92 5.25
CA ILE A 52 -19.52 14.53 5.43
C ILE A 52 -20.70 14.25 4.50
N LEU A 53 -20.47 13.36 3.54
CA LEU A 53 -21.51 12.82 2.69
C LEU A 53 -22.12 11.59 3.35
N SER A 54 -23.44 11.46 3.27
CA SER A 54 -24.14 10.27 3.74
C SER A 54 -25.24 9.83 2.80
N HIS A 55 -25.44 8.52 2.70
CA HIS A 55 -26.51 7.95 1.89
C HIS A 55 -26.90 6.56 2.43
N ARG A 56 -28.17 6.21 2.24
CA ARG A 56 -28.69 4.87 2.57
C ARG A 56 -28.54 3.96 1.35
N LEU A 57 -27.92 2.81 1.53
CA LEU A 57 -27.90 1.74 0.55
C LEU A 57 -29.24 1.00 0.56
N SER A 58 -29.63 0.51 -0.61
CA SER A 58 -30.76 -0.40 -0.75
C SER A 58 -30.50 -1.70 0.01
N ASP A 59 -31.58 -2.33 0.49
CA ASP A 59 -31.50 -3.66 1.10
C ASP A 59 -31.53 -4.78 0.03
N ASP A 60 -31.75 -4.44 -1.25
CA ASP A 60 -31.74 -5.35 -2.40
C ASP A 60 -30.41 -5.31 -3.15
N LEU A 61 -29.77 -6.48 -3.31
CA LEU A 61 -28.50 -6.64 -4.01
C LEU A 61 -28.62 -6.38 -5.53
N VAL A 62 -29.77 -6.71 -6.14
CA VAL A 62 -30.00 -6.46 -7.56
C VAL A 62 -30.04 -4.96 -7.79
N ASP A 63 -30.84 -4.24 -6.99
CA ASP A 63 -30.93 -2.79 -7.03
C ASP A 63 -29.57 -2.11 -6.78
N ILE A 64 -28.77 -2.55 -5.80
CA ILE A 64 -27.40 -2.02 -5.61
C ILE A 64 -26.57 -2.20 -6.88
N THR A 65 -26.60 -3.39 -7.48
CA THR A 65 -25.77 -3.71 -8.66
C THR A 65 -26.15 -2.85 -9.86
N GLU A 66 -27.44 -2.60 -10.05
CA GLU A 66 -27.96 -1.87 -11.20
C GLU A 66 -27.96 -0.35 -11.01
N ASN A 67 -28.18 0.14 -9.78
CA ASN A 67 -28.50 1.55 -9.51
C ASN A 67 -27.50 2.28 -8.61
N PHE A 68 -26.57 1.60 -7.94
CA PHE A 68 -25.61 2.29 -7.06
C PHE A 68 -24.69 3.24 -7.84
N ASN A 69 -24.67 4.51 -7.43
CA ASN A 69 -23.84 5.58 -7.99
C ASN A 69 -24.04 5.84 -9.51
N THR A 70 -25.19 5.44 -10.09
CA THR A 70 -25.49 5.67 -11.51
C THR A 70 -25.88 7.12 -11.83
N ALA A 71 -26.45 7.85 -10.86
CA ALA A 71 -26.82 9.26 -11.03
C ALA A 71 -25.60 10.20 -11.00
N THR A 72 -24.50 9.80 -10.35
CA THR A 72 -23.28 10.60 -10.22
C THR A 72 -22.00 9.78 -10.40
N PRO A 73 -21.83 9.03 -11.51
CA PRO A 73 -20.74 8.06 -11.65
C PRO A 73 -19.34 8.69 -11.63
N ARG A 74 -19.25 10.01 -11.91
CA ARG A 74 -18.00 10.78 -11.81
C ARG A 74 -17.71 11.32 -10.41
N LYS A 75 -18.67 11.26 -9.47
CA LYS A 75 -18.46 11.58 -8.05
C LYS A 75 -18.25 10.26 -7.30
N ASN A 76 -17.12 10.12 -6.64
CA ASN A 76 -16.83 8.94 -5.83
C ASN A 76 -17.79 8.90 -4.63
N ALA A 77 -18.59 7.84 -4.54
CA ALA A 77 -19.52 7.62 -3.42
C ALA A 77 -18.79 7.31 -2.10
N PHE A 78 -17.55 6.82 -2.17
CA PHE A 78 -16.66 6.60 -1.03
C PHE A 78 -15.40 7.44 -1.19
N LEU A 79 -15.11 8.25 -0.17
CA LEU A 79 -13.97 9.16 -0.11
C LEU A 79 -12.83 8.52 0.71
N ASP A 80 -11.91 9.33 1.25
CA ASP A 80 -10.68 8.84 1.88
C ASP A 80 -10.93 8.08 3.20
N THR A 81 -12.01 8.43 3.92
CA THR A 81 -12.45 7.74 5.14
C THR A 81 -13.97 7.59 5.17
N GLY A 82 -14.45 6.65 5.97
CA GLY A 82 -15.87 6.45 6.18
C GLY A 82 -16.19 5.30 7.12
N TYR A 83 -17.46 5.22 7.50
CA TYR A 83 -18.02 4.06 8.18
C TYR A 83 -19.45 3.81 7.68
N MET A 84 -19.94 2.59 7.91
CA MET A 84 -21.30 2.20 7.58
C MET A 84 -21.97 1.57 8.79
N ILE A 85 -23.20 1.96 9.07
CA ILE A 85 -24.04 1.38 10.12
C ILE A 85 -25.49 1.33 9.64
N ASN A 86 -26.15 0.19 9.83
CA ASN A 86 -27.57 -0.02 9.48
C ASN A 86 -27.93 0.40 8.03
N GLY A 87 -27.05 0.07 7.08
CA GLY A 87 -27.25 0.38 5.66
C GLY A 87 -27.00 1.83 5.28
N ILE A 88 -26.62 2.71 6.21
CA ILE A 88 -26.25 4.10 5.92
C ILE A 88 -24.72 4.21 6.00
N TYR A 89 -24.11 4.72 4.94
CA TYR A 89 -22.68 5.06 4.96
C TYR A 89 -22.48 6.55 5.17
N TYR A 90 -21.38 6.89 5.84
CA TYR A 90 -20.88 8.24 6.05
C TYR A 90 -19.44 8.29 5.54
N THR A 91 -19.10 9.27 4.74
CA THR A 91 -17.77 9.37 4.14
C THR A 91 -17.31 10.82 4.00
N SER A 92 -16.00 11.05 4.07
CA SER A 92 -15.41 12.37 3.90
C SER A 92 -14.02 12.30 3.31
N LYS A 93 -13.60 13.39 2.68
CA LYS A 93 -12.18 13.61 2.35
C LYS A 93 -11.45 13.98 3.63
N ILE A 94 -10.18 13.61 3.71
CA ILE A 94 -9.37 13.91 4.90
C ILE A 94 -8.10 14.63 4.54
N GLU A 95 -7.62 15.43 5.49
CA GLU A 95 -6.24 15.87 5.53
C GLU A 95 -5.56 15.17 6.71
N VAL A 96 -4.40 14.58 6.46
CA VAL A 96 -3.64 13.86 7.49
C VAL A 96 -3.06 14.87 8.48
N ASP A 97 -3.15 14.55 9.77
CA ASP A 97 -2.51 15.34 10.84
C ASP A 97 -1.30 14.56 11.36
N TYR A 98 -0.18 14.68 10.65
CA TYR A 98 1.06 13.98 10.97
C TYR A 98 2.26 14.88 10.65
N ASP A 99 3.03 15.22 11.68
CA ASP A 99 4.23 16.05 11.64
C ASP A 99 5.52 15.25 11.93
N GLY A 100 5.38 13.95 12.22
CA GLY A 100 6.51 13.07 12.51
C GLY A 100 7.38 12.76 11.30
N GLU A 101 8.51 12.09 11.57
CA GLU A 101 9.44 11.71 10.51
C GLU A 101 8.82 10.66 9.57
N LEU A 102 9.10 10.82 8.28
CA LEU A 102 8.73 9.85 7.26
C LEU A 102 9.87 8.86 7.09
N ALA A 103 9.56 7.58 7.34
CA ALA A 103 10.49 6.49 7.08
C ALA A 103 10.92 6.45 5.61
N LYS A 104 12.22 6.38 5.38
CA LYS A 104 12.86 6.40 4.07
C LYS A 104 13.36 5.01 3.73
N LEU A 105 13.48 4.69 2.44
CA LEU A 105 14.03 3.41 1.99
C LEU A 105 15.42 3.14 2.59
N GLY A 106 16.26 4.18 2.72
CA GLY A 106 17.59 4.08 3.32
C GLY A 106 17.59 3.56 4.76
N ASP A 107 16.54 3.82 5.53
CA ASP A 107 16.46 3.46 6.95
C ASP A 107 16.29 1.94 7.18
N PHE A 108 15.91 1.19 6.12
CA PHE A 108 15.63 -0.24 6.20
C PHE A 108 16.72 -1.10 5.57
N LEU A 109 17.79 -0.49 5.04
CA LEU A 109 18.89 -1.22 4.45
C LEU A 109 19.68 -2.00 5.51
N VAL A 110 20.24 -3.13 5.12
CA VAL A 110 21.24 -3.84 5.95
C VAL A 110 22.62 -3.19 5.74
N ASP A 111 23.55 -3.43 6.67
CA ASP A 111 24.94 -3.01 6.49
C ASP A 111 25.51 -3.64 5.20
N GLU A 112 26.19 -2.84 4.38
CA GLU A 112 26.74 -3.27 3.09
C GLU A 112 27.72 -4.46 3.22
N LYS A 113 28.40 -4.62 4.36
CA LYS A 113 29.27 -5.79 4.62
C LYS A 113 28.48 -7.10 4.76
N SER A 114 27.19 -7.01 5.08
CA SER A 114 26.28 -8.16 5.22
C SER A 114 25.57 -8.52 3.91
N VAL A 115 25.72 -7.73 2.85
CA VAL A 115 25.07 -7.97 1.55
C VAL A 115 25.87 -9.02 0.74
N PRO A 116 25.25 -10.15 0.35
CA PRO A 116 25.93 -11.13 -0.48
C PRO A 116 26.26 -10.59 -1.88
N LYS A 117 27.41 -10.99 -2.44
CA LYS A 117 27.92 -10.51 -3.74
C LYS A 117 26.91 -10.64 -4.89
N GLU A 118 26.09 -11.68 -4.86
CA GLU A 118 25.05 -11.96 -5.88
C GLU A 118 23.93 -10.90 -5.96
N PHE A 119 23.77 -10.04 -4.94
CA PHE A 119 22.81 -8.94 -4.97
C PHE A 119 23.33 -7.72 -5.71
N TYR A 120 24.65 -7.58 -5.85
CA TYR A 120 25.26 -6.49 -6.59
C TYR A 120 25.07 -6.69 -8.09
N ILE A 121 24.82 -5.57 -8.77
CA ILE A 121 24.63 -5.51 -10.22
C ILE A 121 25.96 -5.05 -10.80
N ASN A 122 26.54 -5.87 -11.69
CA ASN A 122 27.76 -5.50 -12.39
C ASN A 122 27.48 -4.49 -13.53
N ASP A 123 28.53 -3.85 -14.03
CA ASP A 123 28.41 -2.78 -15.03
C ASP A 123 27.82 -3.26 -16.37
N GLU A 124 28.06 -4.53 -16.73
CA GLU A 124 27.51 -5.13 -17.95
C GLU A 124 25.99 -5.28 -17.87
N GLU A 125 25.49 -5.69 -16.70
CA GLU A 125 24.05 -5.84 -16.43
C GLU A 125 23.38 -4.50 -16.19
N LEU A 126 24.09 -3.50 -15.66
CA LEU A 126 23.54 -2.18 -15.32
C LEU A 126 22.79 -1.54 -16.50
N LYS A 127 23.30 -1.68 -17.73
CA LYS A 127 22.62 -1.21 -18.94
C LYS A 127 21.27 -1.87 -19.16
N LYS A 128 21.16 -3.19 -18.88
CA LYS A 128 19.88 -3.92 -18.96
C LYS A 128 18.90 -3.41 -17.91
N TRP A 129 19.38 -3.13 -16.70
CA TRP A 129 18.56 -2.55 -15.63
C TRP A 129 18.04 -1.16 -15.98
N GLN A 130 18.90 -0.27 -16.47
CA GLN A 130 18.52 1.05 -16.95
C GLN A 130 17.48 0.96 -18.08
N TYR A 131 17.68 0.07 -19.04
CA TYR A 131 16.70 -0.18 -20.12
C TYR A 131 15.34 -0.66 -19.58
N GLN A 132 15.34 -1.59 -18.61
CA GLN A 132 14.09 -2.08 -18.04
C GLN A 132 13.34 -1.01 -17.23
N LYS A 133 14.05 -0.06 -16.63
CA LYS A 133 13.49 1.04 -15.83
C LYS A 133 13.11 2.26 -16.67
N GLY A 134 13.74 2.43 -17.83
CA GLY A 134 13.45 3.50 -18.78
C GLY A 134 12.07 3.39 -19.41
N SER A 135 11.63 4.49 -20.02
CA SER A 135 10.44 4.48 -20.87
C SER A 135 10.73 3.72 -22.16
N LYS A 136 9.77 2.94 -22.64
CA LYS A 136 9.86 2.26 -23.94
C LYS A 136 8.49 2.18 -24.61
N SER A 137 8.50 2.27 -25.93
CA SER A 137 7.34 2.07 -26.79
C SER A 137 7.75 1.07 -27.87
N ILE A 138 7.14 -0.11 -27.88
CA ILE A 138 7.50 -1.22 -28.76
C ILE A 138 6.26 -1.81 -29.42
N GLN A 139 6.36 -2.17 -30.69
CA GLN A 139 5.33 -2.94 -31.37
C GLN A 139 5.34 -4.38 -30.84
N ARG A 140 4.17 -4.88 -30.45
CA ARG A 140 3.96 -6.26 -30.04
C ARG A 140 2.85 -6.87 -30.86
N VAL A 141 2.95 -8.17 -31.10
CA VAL A 141 1.89 -8.95 -31.73
C VAL A 141 1.30 -9.88 -30.68
N ASN A 142 -0.02 -9.82 -30.50
CA ASN A 142 -0.70 -10.78 -29.64
C ASN A 142 -0.57 -12.17 -30.27
N LYS A 143 0.06 -13.11 -29.56
CA LYS A 143 0.33 -14.46 -30.08
C LYS A 143 -0.93 -15.26 -30.40
N THR A 144 -2.05 -14.97 -29.73
CA THR A 144 -3.32 -15.67 -29.91
C THR A 144 -4.16 -15.05 -31.02
N THR A 145 -4.22 -13.72 -31.10
CA THR A 145 -5.12 -13.03 -32.04
C THR A 145 -4.41 -12.51 -33.30
N GLY A 146 -3.07 -12.49 -33.33
CA GLY A 146 -2.26 -11.92 -34.41
C GLY A 146 -2.31 -10.38 -34.50
N HIS A 147 -3.08 -9.71 -33.63
CA HIS A 147 -3.23 -8.25 -33.67
C HIS A 147 -1.95 -7.55 -33.21
N ALA A 148 -1.44 -6.62 -34.03
CA ALA A 148 -0.34 -5.75 -33.69
C ALA A 148 -0.82 -4.58 -32.81
N TYR A 149 -0.13 -4.32 -31.71
CA TYR A 149 -0.41 -3.21 -30.82
C TYR A 149 0.87 -2.59 -30.29
N THR A 150 0.85 -1.28 -30.07
CA THR A 150 1.95 -0.57 -29.42
C THR A 150 1.87 -0.80 -27.91
N TYR A 151 2.89 -1.43 -27.34
CA TYR A 151 3.10 -1.50 -25.90
C TYR A 151 3.99 -0.33 -25.47
N SER A 152 3.42 0.61 -24.73
CA SER A 152 4.12 1.76 -24.17
C SER A 152 4.17 1.68 -22.64
N GLU A 153 5.33 1.98 -22.07
CA GLU A 153 5.52 2.16 -20.62
C GLU A 153 6.37 3.42 -20.36
N GLY A 154 6.03 4.17 -19.31
CA GLY A 154 6.80 5.35 -18.89
C GLY A 154 8.14 4.98 -18.25
N SER A 155 8.92 5.96 -17.77
CA SER A 155 10.12 5.68 -16.97
C SER A 155 9.76 5.45 -15.49
N MET A 156 10.67 4.85 -14.74
CA MET A 156 10.62 4.80 -13.27
C MET A 156 11.89 5.40 -12.68
N GLY A 157 11.84 5.78 -11.41
CA GLY A 157 13.04 6.13 -10.65
C GLY A 157 14.06 4.99 -10.69
N PHE A 158 15.30 5.32 -11.05
CA PHE A 158 16.43 4.40 -11.03
C PHE A 158 17.73 5.17 -10.74
N PRO A 159 18.50 4.77 -9.72
CA PRO A 159 18.11 3.83 -8.66
C PRO A 159 16.90 4.35 -7.85
N ASP A 160 16.28 3.47 -7.08
CA ASP A 160 15.27 3.82 -6.08
C ASP A 160 15.90 4.78 -5.04
N SER A 161 15.18 5.87 -4.71
CA SER A 161 15.69 6.93 -3.85
C SER A 161 15.74 6.51 -2.39
N LEU A 162 16.92 6.62 -1.78
CA LEU A 162 17.11 6.34 -0.35
C LEU A 162 16.50 7.39 0.58
N GLN A 163 16.10 8.55 0.04
CA GLN A 163 15.58 9.69 0.81
C GLN A 163 14.05 9.77 0.81
N LYS A 164 13.37 8.79 0.20
CA LYS A 164 11.91 8.74 0.10
C LYS A 164 11.42 7.37 0.59
N PRO A 165 10.15 7.26 1.03
CA PRO A 165 9.59 5.95 1.32
C PRO A 165 9.62 5.07 0.07
N SER A 166 9.75 3.77 0.29
CA SER A 166 9.82 2.77 -0.78
C SER A 166 8.57 2.77 -1.64
N ARG A 167 8.72 2.41 -2.92
CA ARG A 167 7.57 2.00 -3.73
C ARG A 167 7.07 0.64 -3.24
N THR A 168 5.92 0.21 -3.75
CA THR A 168 5.29 -1.05 -3.34
C THR A 168 6.23 -2.23 -3.57
N ILE A 169 6.43 -3.06 -2.55
CA ILE A 169 7.05 -4.38 -2.70
C ILE A 169 6.07 -5.29 -3.43
N ILE A 170 6.52 -5.94 -4.50
CA ILE A 170 5.69 -6.85 -5.30
C ILE A 170 6.32 -8.24 -5.40
N THR A 171 5.58 -9.21 -5.93
CA THR A 171 6.03 -10.60 -5.96
C THR A 171 7.24 -10.83 -6.87
N GLY A 172 7.46 -9.94 -7.83
CA GLY A 172 8.58 -9.97 -8.79
C GLY A 172 9.91 -9.42 -8.28
N GLU A 173 10.06 -9.16 -6.98
CA GLU A 173 11.29 -8.59 -6.39
C GLU A 173 12.47 -9.59 -6.37
N GLY A 174 12.19 -10.88 -6.36
CA GLY A 174 13.19 -11.94 -6.24
C GLY A 174 14.01 -12.22 -7.50
N GLY A 175 15.23 -12.75 -7.31
CA GLY A 175 16.10 -13.26 -8.37
C GLY A 175 17.00 -12.20 -9.03
N ALA A 176 18.02 -12.66 -9.77
CA ALA A 176 19.09 -11.79 -10.28
C ALA A 176 18.73 -11.00 -11.55
N SER A 177 17.88 -11.54 -12.42
CA SER A 177 17.65 -10.96 -13.75
C SER A 177 17.07 -9.53 -13.69
N ALA A 178 17.57 -8.67 -14.58
CA ALA A 178 17.09 -7.31 -14.74
C ALA A 178 15.57 -7.26 -14.94
N SER A 179 14.92 -6.46 -14.11
CA SER A 179 13.47 -6.31 -14.15
C SER A 179 13.09 -4.91 -13.73
N ARG A 180 12.11 -4.35 -14.45
CA ARG A 180 11.49 -3.08 -14.11
C ARG A 180 10.96 -3.11 -12.67
N PHE A 181 10.37 -4.22 -12.29
CA PHE A 181 9.64 -4.39 -11.04
C PHE A 181 10.51 -4.44 -9.79
N LYS A 182 11.79 -4.76 -9.90
CA LYS A 182 12.69 -4.99 -8.76
C LYS A 182 13.31 -3.70 -8.25
N HIS A 183 13.42 -3.56 -6.93
CA HIS A 183 14.11 -2.42 -6.33
C HIS A 183 15.60 -2.51 -6.60
N VAL A 184 16.19 -1.37 -6.92
CA VAL A 184 17.64 -1.23 -7.05
C VAL A 184 18.05 0.02 -6.30
N VAL A 185 18.95 -0.11 -5.35
CA VAL A 185 19.55 1.01 -4.62
C VAL A 185 20.99 1.23 -5.09
N CYS A 186 21.49 2.45 -4.90
CA CYS A 186 22.90 2.77 -5.07
C CYS A 186 23.46 3.26 -3.74
N VAL A 187 24.42 2.52 -3.19
CA VAL A 187 25.10 2.84 -1.94
C VAL A 187 26.61 2.87 -2.24
N ASP A 188 27.28 3.96 -1.88
CA ASP A 188 28.71 4.17 -2.14
C ASP A 188 29.12 3.91 -3.61
N GLY A 189 28.26 4.31 -4.55
CA GLY A 189 28.48 4.15 -5.99
C GLY A 189 28.17 2.75 -6.55
N LYS A 190 27.79 1.79 -5.71
CA LYS A 190 27.48 0.41 -6.12
C LYS A 190 25.98 0.17 -6.21
N HIS A 191 25.53 -0.32 -7.36
CA HIS A 191 24.13 -0.70 -7.57
C HIS A 191 23.87 -2.11 -7.08
N ARG A 192 22.80 -2.30 -6.32
CA ARG A 192 22.38 -3.63 -5.86
C ARG A 192 20.87 -3.73 -5.72
N ARG A 193 20.39 -4.98 -5.78
CA ARG A 193 19.02 -5.34 -5.43
C ARG A 193 18.84 -5.31 -3.90
N LEU A 194 17.59 -5.25 -3.45
CA LEU A 194 17.27 -5.44 -2.04
C LEU A 194 17.37 -6.92 -1.66
N THR A 195 17.89 -7.18 -0.45
CA THR A 195 17.95 -8.51 0.15
C THR A 195 16.60 -8.92 0.74
N PRO A 196 16.35 -10.22 0.98
CA PRO A 196 15.11 -10.66 1.63
C PRO A 196 14.84 -9.98 2.97
N VAL A 197 15.87 -9.74 3.78
CA VAL A 197 15.74 -9.06 5.08
C VAL A 197 15.28 -7.61 4.90
N GLU A 198 15.82 -6.89 3.92
CA GLU A 198 15.37 -5.53 3.60
C GLU A 198 13.91 -5.51 3.12
N LEU A 199 13.47 -6.52 2.37
CA LEU A 199 12.07 -6.67 1.96
C LEU A 199 11.14 -6.96 3.15
N GLU A 200 11.58 -7.77 4.12
CA GLU A 200 10.88 -8.04 5.38
C GLU A 200 10.70 -6.75 6.19
N ARG A 201 11.80 -6.02 6.39
CA ARG A 201 11.83 -4.72 7.08
C ARG A 201 10.93 -3.68 6.44
N LEU A 202 10.90 -3.60 5.10
CA LEU A 202 10.01 -2.70 4.35
C LEU A 202 8.53 -3.07 4.46
N ASN A 203 8.21 -4.29 4.85
CA ASN A 203 6.87 -4.70 5.26
C ASN A 203 6.67 -4.66 6.77
N MET A 204 7.67 -4.22 7.53
CA MET A 204 7.73 -4.14 9.00
C MET A 204 7.69 -5.49 9.71
N PHE A 205 8.11 -6.57 9.04
CA PHE A 205 8.37 -7.84 9.71
C PHE A 205 9.72 -7.80 10.44
N PRO A 206 9.89 -8.61 11.50
CA PRO A 206 11.21 -8.87 12.07
C PRO A 206 12.16 -9.48 11.03
N ASP A 207 13.46 -9.26 11.23
CA ASP A 207 14.49 -9.89 10.40
C ASP A 207 14.33 -11.40 10.40
N ASN A 208 14.51 -12.01 9.22
CA ASN A 208 14.44 -13.45 9.00
C ASN A 208 13.05 -14.07 9.24
N HIS A 209 11.99 -13.26 9.20
CA HIS A 209 10.61 -13.75 9.30
C HIS A 209 10.26 -14.85 8.26
N THR A 210 10.88 -14.80 7.07
CA THR A 210 10.68 -15.81 6.02
C THR A 210 11.88 -16.76 5.84
N GLN A 211 12.75 -16.87 6.85
CA GLN A 211 13.86 -17.82 6.81
C GLN A 211 13.34 -19.26 6.69
N GLY A 212 14.08 -20.10 5.95
CA GLY A 212 13.72 -21.50 5.68
C GLY A 212 13.25 -21.77 4.26
N VAL A 213 13.08 -20.73 3.42
CA VAL A 213 12.84 -20.86 1.98
C VAL A 213 13.82 -20.02 1.16
N ILE A 214 13.98 -20.36 -0.12
CA ILE A 214 14.87 -19.65 -1.04
C ILE A 214 14.47 -18.18 -1.20
N ASP A 215 15.45 -17.30 -1.47
CA ASP A 215 15.26 -15.85 -1.54
C ASP A 215 14.18 -15.39 -2.52
N THR A 216 14.02 -16.09 -3.64
CA THR A 216 12.94 -15.80 -4.61
C THR A 216 11.55 -16.03 -4.00
N LYS A 217 11.40 -17.04 -3.14
CA LYS A 217 10.16 -17.32 -2.40
C LYS A 217 9.96 -16.33 -1.25
N ARG A 218 11.02 -15.94 -0.55
CA ARG A 218 10.96 -14.88 0.47
C ARG A 218 10.44 -13.57 -0.11
N ALA A 219 10.98 -13.15 -1.25
CA ALA A 219 10.50 -11.99 -2.00
C ALA A 219 9.05 -12.14 -2.48
N PHE A 220 8.66 -13.33 -2.95
CA PHE A 220 7.26 -13.62 -3.32
C PHE A 220 6.30 -13.46 -2.14
N LEU A 221 6.66 -13.97 -0.95
CA LEU A 221 5.85 -13.82 0.27
C LEU A 221 5.71 -12.34 0.64
N MET A 222 6.82 -11.59 0.64
CA MET A 222 6.81 -10.15 0.93
C MET A 222 6.03 -9.34 -0.10
N GLY A 223 6.02 -9.74 -1.37
CA GLY A 223 5.20 -9.11 -2.40
C GLY A 223 3.69 -9.26 -2.21
N ASN A 224 3.25 -10.30 -1.49
CA ASN A 224 1.84 -10.52 -1.15
C ASN A 224 1.47 -9.97 0.23
N ALA A 225 2.45 -9.59 1.05
CA ALA A 225 2.22 -9.20 2.42
C ALA A 225 1.60 -7.79 2.55
N LEU A 226 1.05 -7.54 3.74
CA LEU A 226 0.70 -6.21 4.21
C LEU A 226 1.91 -5.57 4.89
N VAL A 227 1.90 -4.23 4.99
CA VAL A 227 2.77 -3.53 5.93
C VAL A 227 2.21 -3.73 7.34
N VAL A 228 2.83 -4.59 8.14
CA VAL A 228 2.20 -5.12 9.36
C VAL A 228 2.04 -4.08 10.47
N GLY A 229 2.87 -3.03 10.49
CA GLY A 229 2.74 -1.95 11.48
C GLY A 229 1.40 -1.21 11.44
N ILE A 230 0.69 -1.19 10.30
CA ILE A 230 -0.68 -0.65 10.23
C ILE A 230 -1.65 -1.56 11.00
N VAL A 231 -1.53 -2.87 10.76
CA VAL A 231 -2.38 -3.89 11.39
C VAL A 231 -2.13 -3.95 12.90
N GLU A 232 -0.86 -3.89 13.32
CA GLU A 232 -0.46 -3.87 14.72
C GLU A 232 -1.07 -2.67 15.46
N ARG A 233 -0.91 -1.45 14.93
CA ARG A 233 -1.47 -0.23 15.56
C ARG A 233 -2.99 -0.30 15.70
N LEU A 234 -3.70 -0.80 14.69
CA LEU A 234 -5.14 -1.03 14.77
C LEU A 234 -5.48 -2.09 15.82
N SER A 235 -4.73 -3.18 15.88
CA SER A 235 -4.96 -4.28 16.82
C SER A 235 -4.77 -3.84 18.28
N LEU A 236 -3.75 -3.02 18.56
CA LEU A 236 -3.55 -2.44 19.88
C LEU A 236 -4.75 -1.58 20.31
N LYS A 237 -5.29 -0.76 19.40
CA LYS A 237 -6.50 0.02 19.67
C LYS A 237 -7.75 -0.84 19.85
N ILE A 238 -7.82 -1.99 19.18
CA ILE A 238 -8.91 -2.95 19.41
C ILE A 238 -8.81 -3.52 20.83
N LEU A 239 -7.63 -3.95 21.26
CA LEU A 239 -7.38 -4.52 22.59
C LEU A 239 -7.69 -3.55 23.73
N GLU A 240 -7.41 -2.25 23.57
CA GLU A 240 -7.77 -1.21 24.55
C GLU A 240 -9.30 -1.05 24.75
N ASN A 241 -10.13 -1.53 23.81
CA ASN A 241 -11.59 -1.35 23.80
C ASN A 241 -12.37 -2.68 23.89
N LEU A 242 -11.68 -3.79 24.19
CA LEU A 242 -12.25 -5.09 24.55
C LEU A 242 -12.40 -5.19 26.07
#